data_AF-A0A6S7H9S0-F1
#
_entry.id   AF-A0A6S7H9S0-F1
#
_cell.length_a   1.000
_cell.length_b   1.000
_cell.length_c   1.000
_cell.angle_alpha   90.00
_cell.angle_beta   90.00
_cell.angle_gamma   90.00
#
_symmetry.space_group_name_H-M   'P 1'
#
loop_
_entity.id
_entity.type
_entity.pdbx_description
1 polymer ?
#
loop_
_entity_poly.entity_id
_entity_poly.type
_entity_poly.pdbx_seq_one_letter_code
_entity_poly.pdbx_strand_id
1 'polypeptide(L)'
;MSGISSVLDKGSILPVVRVCFRAPNGRTREGNVLIDSGAGTTVIRKDFARSLGLQGKREKIDLALVGGERVEQPQSRRVTFSISALNGAEKQRIEAHEIEKPF
;
A
#
# COMPACT_ATOMS: atom_id res chain seq x y z
N MET A 1 7.79 4.68 23.67
CA MET A 1 7.62 5.39 22.37
C MET A 1 6.14 5.37 22.04
N SER A 2 5.51 6.54 21.98
CA SER A 2 4.10 6.68 21.61
C SER A 2 4.00 6.65 20.09
N GLY A 3 3.40 5.61 19.53
CA GLY A 3 3.10 5.53 18.10
C GLY A 3 1.87 6.38 17.81
N ILE A 4 2.00 7.37 16.92
CA ILE A 4 0.85 8.13 16.42
C ILE A 4 0.10 7.20 15.46
N SER A 5 -1.01 6.64 15.95
CA SER A 5 -2.01 5.98 15.12
C SER A 5 -3.00 7.03 14.63
N SER A 6 -3.29 7.08 13.33
CA SER A 6 -4.35 7.94 12.81
C SER A 6 -5.69 7.26 13.06
N VAL A 7 -6.37 7.66 14.13
CA VAL A 7 -7.81 7.46 14.27
C VAL A 7 -8.47 8.62 13.56
N LEU A 8 -9.27 8.34 12.52
CA LEU A 8 -10.02 9.37 11.81
C LEU A 8 -11.19 9.82 12.68
N ASP A 9 -11.06 10.99 13.30
CA ASP A 9 -12.21 11.73 13.79
C ASP A 9 -12.97 12.34 12.62
N LYS A 10 -14.27 12.59 12.78
CA LYS A 10 -15.17 13.06 11.71
C LYS A 10 -14.79 14.42 11.06
N GLY A 11 -13.74 15.08 11.54
CA GLY A 11 -13.19 16.34 10.98
C GLY A 11 -11.75 16.23 10.46
N SER A 12 -11.14 15.04 10.44
CA SER A 12 -9.74 14.85 10.06
C SER A 12 -9.56 14.70 8.54
N ILE A 13 -8.50 15.28 7.98
CA ILE A 13 -8.08 15.07 6.60
C ILE A 13 -7.11 13.89 6.54
N LEU A 14 -7.36 12.94 5.64
CA LEU A 14 -6.44 11.83 5.39
C LEU A 14 -5.16 12.31 4.68
N PRO A 15 -3.96 11.93 5.14
CA PRO A 15 -2.69 12.27 4.50
C PRO A 15 -2.49 11.45 3.22
N VAL A 16 -3.22 11.81 2.16
CA VAL A 16 -3.19 11.13 0.86
C VAL A 16 -2.35 11.91 -0.14
N VAL A 17 -1.40 11.25 -0.77
CA VAL A 17 -0.57 11.81 -1.85
C VAL A 17 -0.82 11.08 -3.16
N ARG A 18 -0.89 11.83 -4.26
CA ARG A 18 -0.97 11.25 -5.61
C ARG A 18 0.45 11.06 -6.16
N VAL A 19 0.77 9.84 -6.57
CA VAL A 19 2.10 9.45 -7.04
C VAL A 19 2.03 8.67 -8.35
N CYS A 20 3.17 8.59 -9.05
CA CYS A 20 3.35 7.72 -10.21
C CYS A 20 3.96 6.40 -9.76
N PHE A 21 3.20 5.31 -9.88
CA PHE A 21 3.67 3.94 -9.66
C PHE A 21 4.36 3.43 -10.91
N ARG A 22 5.48 2.72 -10.73
CA ARG A 22 6.32 2.18 -11.80
C ARG A 22 6.62 0.72 -11.49
N ALA A 23 6.08 -0.18 -12.30
CA ALA A 23 6.30 -1.61 -12.19
C ALA A 23 7.65 -2.01 -12.84
N PRO A 24 8.27 -3.10 -12.37
CA PRO A 24 9.49 -3.64 -12.98
C PRO A 24 9.35 -4.01 -14.47
N ASN A 25 8.12 -4.31 -14.91
CA ASN A 25 7.79 -4.61 -16.31
C ASN A 25 7.68 -3.36 -17.21
N GLY A 26 8.00 -2.16 -16.69
CA GLY A 26 7.93 -0.88 -17.41
C GLY A 26 6.56 -0.20 -17.40
N ARG A 27 5.50 -0.86 -16.92
CA ARG A 27 4.17 -0.25 -16.80
C ARG A 27 4.17 0.83 -15.72
N THR A 28 3.42 1.90 -15.98
CA THR A 28 3.23 2.99 -15.02
C THR A 28 1.77 3.30 -14.83
N ARG A 29 1.40 3.73 -13.63
CA ARG A 29 0.03 4.16 -13.31
C ARG A 29 0.05 5.20 -12.20
N GLU A 30 -0.75 6.25 -12.34
CA GLU A 30 -0.97 7.16 -11.21
C GLU A 30 -1.94 6.56 -10.20
N GLY A 31 -1.72 6.86 -8.93
CA GLY A 31 -2.61 6.44 -7.86
C GLY A 31 -2.42 7.25 -6.59
N ASN A 32 -3.33 7.06 -5.67
CA ASN A 32 -3.30 7.67 -4.35
C ASN A 32 -2.64 6.72 -3.35
N VAL A 33 -1.79 7.26 -2.50
CA VAL A 33 -1.14 6.56 -1.38
C VAL A 33 -1.55 7.26 -0.10
N LEU A 34 -2.09 6.50 0.85
CA LEU A 34 -2.26 6.96 2.22
C LEU A 34 -0.93 6.82 2.96
N ILE A 35 -0.43 7.91 3.54
CA ILE A 35 0.78 7.89 4.37
C ILE A 35 0.36 7.60 5.81
N ASP A 36 0.47 6.33 6.20
CA ASP A 36 0.03 5.86 7.51
C ASP A 36 1.23 5.38 8.36
N SER A 37 1.63 6.19 9.34
CA SER A 37 2.68 5.83 10.30
C SER A 37 2.26 4.74 11.29
N GLY A 38 0.95 4.47 11.43
CA GLY A 38 0.41 3.42 12.27
C GLY A 38 0.49 2.03 11.62
N ALA A 39 0.72 1.97 10.31
CA ALA A 39 0.82 0.70 9.58
C ALA A 39 2.20 0.05 9.78
N GLY A 40 2.22 -1.20 10.25
CA GLY A 40 3.45 -2.00 10.36
C GLY A 40 3.98 -2.53 9.02
N THR A 41 3.17 -2.47 7.96
CA THR A 41 3.55 -2.90 6.61
C THR A 41 2.78 -2.11 5.55
N THR A 42 3.35 -1.99 4.35
CA THR A 42 2.65 -1.38 3.22
C THR A 42 1.74 -2.39 2.57
N VAL A 43 0.50 -1.99 2.29
CA VAL A 43 -0.47 -2.79 1.54
C VAL A 43 -0.85 -2.10 0.24
N ILE A 44 -1.15 -2.90 -0.77
CA ILE A 44 -1.63 -2.43 -2.07
C ILE A 44 -2.87 -3.22 -2.46
N ARG A 45 -3.84 -2.54 -3.07
CA ARG A 45 -5.01 -3.25 -3.57
C ARG A 45 -4.63 -4.26 -4.65
N LYS A 46 -5.16 -5.46 -4.55
CA LYS A 46 -4.88 -6.56 -5.47
C LYS A 46 -5.25 -6.23 -6.92
N ASP A 47 -6.37 -5.55 -7.14
CA ASP A 47 -6.81 -5.09 -8.47
C ASP A 47 -5.82 -4.08 -9.07
N PHE A 48 -5.34 -3.13 -8.26
CA PHE A 48 -4.36 -2.12 -8.66
C PHE A 48 -3.00 -2.77 -8.97
N ALA A 49 -2.52 -3.67 -8.12
CA ALA A 49 -1.31 -4.45 -8.37
C ALA A 49 -1.39 -5.28 -9.67
N ARG A 50 -2.53 -5.96 -9.90
CA ARG A 50 -2.81 -6.70 -11.14
C ARG A 50 -2.80 -5.80 -12.37
N SER A 51 -3.40 -4.62 -12.29
CA SER A 51 -3.42 -3.67 -13.41
C SER A 51 -2.02 -3.20 -13.82
N LEU A 52 -1.12 -3.03 -12.84
CA LEU A 52 0.29 -2.74 -13.06
C LEU A 52 1.10 -3.96 -13.54
N GLY A 53 0.49 -5.14 -13.54
CA GLY A 53 1.15 -6.41 -13.86
C GLY A 53 2.24 -6.77 -12.84
N LEU A 54 2.07 -6.38 -11.58
CA LEU A 54 3.01 -6.73 -10.52
C LEU A 54 3.01 -8.23 -10.29
N GLN A 55 4.21 -8.76 -10.08
CA GLN A 55 4.46 -10.16 -9.75
C GLN A 55 5.20 -10.22 -8.43
N GLY A 56 5.07 -11.34 -7.74
CA GLY A 56 5.57 -11.49 -6.38
C GLY A 56 5.36 -12.87 -5.82
N LYS A 57 6.10 -13.18 -4.76
CA LYS A 57 5.96 -14.44 -4.02
C LYS A 57 4.63 -14.45 -3.27
N ARG A 58 3.91 -15.58 -3.32
CA ARG A 58 2.72 -15.79 -2.49
C ARG A 58 3.13 -16.04 -1.05
N GLU A 59 2.50 -15.33 -0.13
CA GLU A 59 2.75 -15.41 1.31
C GLU A 59 1.43 -15.28 2.07
N LYS A 60 1.28 -16.04 3.17
CA LYS A 60 0.20 -15.81 4.12
C LYS A 60 0.58 -14.60 4.98
N ILE A 61 -0.34 -13.66 5.15
CA ILE A 61 -0.21 -12.55 6.10
C ILE A 61 -1.45 -12.46 6.96
N ASP A 62 -1.25 -12.02 8.21
CA ASP A 62 -2.32 -11.71 9.15
C ASP A 62 -2.21 -10.22 9.50
N LEU A 63 -3.26 -9.44 9.20
CA LEU A 63 -3.30 -8.01 9.42
C LEU A 63 -4.17 -7.71 10.64
N ALA A 64 -3.58 -7.06 11.65
CA ALA A 64 -4.32 -6.54 12.80
C ALA A 64 -4.93 -5.17 12.46
N LEU A 65 -6.21 -5.00 12.76
CA LEU A 65 -6.96 -3.78 12.50
C LEU A 65 -7.32 -3.04 13.78
N VAL A 66 -7.76 -1.80 13.61
CA VAL A 66 -8.31 -1.00 14.70
C VAL A 66 -9.53 -1.71 15.29
N GLY A 67 -9.64 -1.73 16.62
CA GLY A 67 -10.71 -2.43 17.32
C GLY A 67 -10.44 -3.91 17.58
N GLY A 68 -9.24 -4.42 17.26
CA GLY A 68 -8.83 -5.79 17.57
C GLY A 68 -9.25 -6.84 16.54
N GLU A 69 -9.90 -6.41 15.46
CA GLU A 69 -10.21 -7.27 14.31
C GLU A 69 -8.92 -7.75 13.62
N ARG A 70 -8.98 -8.95 13.03
CA ARG A 70 -7.88 -9.52 12.25
C ARG A 70 -8.38 -9.99 10.89
N VAL A 71 -7.62 -9.66 9.86
CA VAL A 71 -7.88 -10.14 8.50
C VAL A 71 -6.74 -11.04 8.07
N GLU A 72 -7.06 -12.32 7.85
CA GLU A 72 -6.13 -13.29 7.26
C GLU A 72 -6.17 -13.20 5.74
N GLN A 73 -5.01 -13.12 5.11
CA GLN A 73 -4.85 -13.14 3.65
C GLN A 73 -3.92 -14.31 3.28
N PRO A 74 -4.45 -15.54 3.09
CA PRO A 74 -3.64 -16.73 2.83
C PRO A 74 -2.95 -16.73 1.47
N GLN A 75 -3.39 -15.85 0.55
CA GLN A 75 -2.89 -15.77 -0.82
C GLN A 75 -2.42 -14.36 -1.19
N SER A 76 -1.96 -13.58 -0.21
CA SER A 76 -1.30 -12.30 -0.51
C SER A 76 -0.06 -12.54 -1.36
N ARG A 77 0.32 -11.57 -2.19
CA ARG A 77 1.62 -11.56 -2.87
C ARG A 77 2.45 -10.41 -2.33
N ARG A 78 3.70 -10.71 -1.99
CA ARG A 78 4.70 -9.68 -1.70
C ARG A 78 5.26 -9.17 -3.02
N VAL A 79 4.91 -7.94 -3.37
CA VAL A 79 5.26 -7.28 -4.63
C VAL A 79 6.22 -6.13 -4.41
N THR A 80 6.99 -5.81 -5.44
CA THR A 80 7.92 -4.68 -5.41
C THR A 80 7.70 -3.78 -6.61
N PHE A 81 7.70 -2.47 -6.38
CA PHE A 81 7.56 -1.43 -7.40
C PHE A 81 8.28 -0.17 -6.96
N SER A 82 8.32 0.85 -7.81
CA SER A 82 8.79 2.18 -7.43
C SER A 82 7.66 3.20 -7.48
N ILE A 83 7.73 4.22 -6.63
CA ILE A 83 6.88 5.41 -6.70
C ILE A 83 7.75 6.66 -6.91
N SER A 84 7.18 7.67 -7.56
CA SER A 84 7.77 9.01 -7.67
C SER A 84 6.67 10.07 -7.56
N ALA A 85 7.05 11.32 -7.30
CA ALA A 85 6.17 12.44 -7.61
C ALA A 85 5.79 12.41 -9.09
N LEU A 86 4.64 13.00 -9.47
CA LEU A 86 4.14 12.95 -10.84
C LEU A 86 5.16 13.50 -11.85
N ASN A 87 5.85 14.58 -11.48
CA ASN A 87 6.87 15.24 -12.30
C ASN A 87 8.29 15.04 -11.74
N GLY A 88 8.46 14.14 -10.77
CA GLY A 88 9.73 13.92 -10.08
C GLY A 88 10.58 12.84 -10.77
N ALA A 89 11.89 13.09 -10.86
CA ALA A 89 12.85 12.11 -11.34
C ALA A 89 13.23 11.07 -10.26
N GLU A 90 13.16 11.47 -8.98
CA GLU A 90 13.49 10.62 -7.85
C GLU A 90 12.46 9.51 -7.67
N LYS A 91 12.96 8.28 -7.50
CA LYS A 91 12.15 7.08 -7.35
C LYS A 91 12.46 6.43 -6.01
N GLN A 92 11.43 6.13 -5.24
CA GLN A 92 11.54 5.28 -4.06
C GLN A 92 11.04 3.89 -4.37
N ARG A 93 11.80 2.88 -3.97
CA ARG A 93 11.42 1.47 -4.11
C ARG A 93 10.56 1.07 -2.90
N ILE A 94 9.42 0.47 -3.17
CA ILE A 94 8.43 0.04 -2.18
C ILE A 94 8.22 -1.47 -2.29
N GLU A 95 8.18 -2.13 -1.13
CA GLU A 95 7.67 -3.50 -1.00
C GLU A 95 6.29 -3.41 -0.35
N ALA A 96 5.31 -4.14 -0.88
CA ALA A 96 3.96 -4.16 -0.35
C ALA A 96 3.31 -5.53 -0.46
N HIS A 97 2.32 -5.78 0.38
CA HIS A 97 1.47 -6.95 0.29
C HIS A 97 0.16 -6.64 -0.46
N GLU A 98 -0.19 -7.49 -1.41
CA GLU A 98 -1.51 -7.43 -2.07
C GLU A 98 -2.64 -7.78 -1.08
N ILE A 99 -3.70 -6.99 -1.06
CA ILE A 99 -4.93 -7.26 -0.30
C ILE A 99 -6.19 -7.10 -1.17
N GLU A 100 -7.21 -7.93 -0.96
CA GLU A 100 -8.46 -7.97 -1.78
C GLU A 100 -9.33 -6.71 -1.60
N LYS A 101 -9.35 -6.14 -0.41
CA LYS A 101 -10.02 -4.86 -0.09
C LYS A 101 -9.17 -4.12 0.92
N PRO A 102 -8.73 -2.88 0.66
CA PRO A 102 -8.36 -1.98 1.73
C PRO A 102 -9.64 -1.43 2.38
N PHE A 103 -9.50 -1.04 3.63
CA PHE A 103 -10.51 -0.44 4.49
C PHE A 103 -11.00 0.90 3.94
#